data_AF-A0AAD6DBI3-F1
#
_entry.id   AF-A0AAD6DBI3-F1
#
_cell.length_a   1.000
_cell.length_b   1.000
_cell.length_c   1.000
_cell.angle_alpha   90.00
_cell.angle_beta   90.00
_cell.angle_gamma   90.00
#
_symmetry.space_group_name_H-M   'P 1'
#
loop_
_entity.id
_entity.type
_entity.pdbx_description
1 polymer ?
#
loop_
_entity_poly.entity_id
_entity_poly.type
_entity_poly.pdbx_seq_one_letter_code
_entity_poly.pdbx_strand_id
1 'polypeptide(L)'
;MTDHTPTEAYSFDYYEELPADKERVWSLLKTYNHIPANEVERHLRDIREKGWKVFPYGCISHWIFLDCVITSSPEYSNILECLKPGGVLLDAGCAFGYQGFLDLGYDLFKDHDTFEDIIHAAALFHLFDWEDQVILGTRLVKFFKKDASKAMVVGRQIGTLYPRNRAIYKNEDVPGWYRHNLETWQDLWDEIHDKTGTKWKVNGTIREMQQSTQGSSGRAGLKFVINKV
;
A
#
# COMPACT_ATOMS: atom_id res chain seq x y z
N MET A 1 -10.31 15.94 8.56
CA MET A 1 -9.42 14.85 9.00
C MET A 1 -9.75 14.64 10.45
N THR A 2 -10.41 13.53 10.75
CA THR A 2 -10.55 13.02 12.11
C THR A 2 -9.16 12.73 12.65
N ASP A 3 -8.95 12.93 13.94
CA ASP A 3 -7.68 12.65 14.60
C ASP A 3 -7.57 11.13 14.78
N HIS A 4 -6.82 10.46 13.90
CA HIS A 4 -6.59 9.01 13.95
C HIS A 4 -5.41 8.65 14.84
N THR A 5 -4.98 9.53 15.76
CA THR A 5 -3.97 9.19 16.75
C THR A 5 -4.46 7.97 17.55
N PRO A 6 -3.82 6.80 17.44
CA PRO A 6 -4.28 5.61 18.13
C PRO A 6 -4.20 5.86 19.64
N THR A 7 -5.30 5.66 20.35
CA THR A 7 -5.39 5.79 21.81
C THR A 7 -4.75 4.62 22.56
N GLU A 8 -4.34 3.57 21.84
CA GLU A 8 -3.58 2.43 22.37
C GLU A 8 -2.12 2.48 21.93
N ALA A 9 -1.21 2.30 22.88
CA ALA A 9 0.22 2.12 22.63
C ALA A 9 0.44 0.77 21.92
N TYR A 10 0.42 0.77 20.59
CA TYR A 10 0.81 -0.40 19.80
C TYR A 10 2.30 -0.66 19.98
N SER A 11 2.66 -1.77 20.63
CA SER A 11 4.00 -2.34 20.49
C SER A 11 4.07 -3.03 19.12
N PHE A 12 4.47 -2.30 18.09
CA PHE A 12 4.95 -2.98 16.89
C PHE A 12 6.25 -3.68 17.26
N ASP A 13 6.34 -4.97 16.93
CA ASP A 13 7.61 -5.68 17.06
C ASP A 13 8.67 -4.94 16.24
N TYR A 14 9.80 -4.62 16.88
CA TYR A 14 10.90 -3.92 16.22
C TYR A 14 11.92 -4.96 15.76
N TYR A 15 11.94 -5.24 14.46
CA TYR A 15 12.82 -6.27 13.91
C TYR A 15 14.22 -5.67 13.73
N GLU A 16 15.17 -6.10 14.55
CA GLU A 16 16.53 -5.53 14.52
C GLU A 16 17.30 -5.91 13.24
N GLU A 17 17.12 -7.15 12.81
CA GLU A 17 17.81 -7.72 11.66
C GLU A 17 17.23 -7.21 10.34
N LEU A 18 18.14 -6.95 9.39
CA LEU A 18 17.77 -6.62 8.02
C LEU A 18 17.13 -7.83 7.32
N PRO A 19 16.25 -7.62 6.32
CA PRO A 19 15.72 -8.70 5.50
C PRO A 19 16.85 -9.51 4.84
N ALA A 20 16.68 -10.83 4.77
CA ALA A 20 17.65 -11.71 4.12
C ALA A 20 17.81 -11.41 2.62
N ASP A 21 16.72 -11.02 1.93
CA ASP A 21 16.71 -10.65 0.52
C ASP A 21 16.96 -9.14 0.32
N LYS A 22 18.13 -8.66 0.77
CA LYS A 22 18.50 -7.22 0.71
C LYS A 22 19.28 -6.83 -0.54
N GLU A 23 19.83 -7.80 -1.27
CA GLU A 23 20.76 -7.56 -2.38
C GLU A 23 20.17 -6.71 -3.49
N ARG A 24 18.88 -6.90 -3.80
CA ARG A 24 18.19 -6.10 -4.82
C ARG A 24 18.15 -4.62 -4.45
N VAL A 25 17.73 -4.32 -3.24
CA VAL A 25 17.63 -2.94 -2.74
C VAL A 25 19.02 -2.32 -2.61
N TRP A 26 20.01 -3.09 -2.13
CA TRP A 26 21.40 -2.65 -2.06
C TRP A 26 21.95 -2.31 -3.44
N SER A 27 21.66 -3.12 -4.45
CA SER A 27 22.07 -2.85 -5.83
C SER A 27 21.47 -1.54 -6.35
N LEU A 28 20.18 -1.28 -6.06
CA LEU A 28 19.51 -0.03 -6.45
C LEU A 28 20.11 1.18 -5.73
N LEU A 29 20.35 1.10 -4.42
CA LEU A 29 20.93 2.19 -3.63
C LEU A 29 22.36 2.52 -4.08
N LYS A 30 23.17 1.52 -4.42
CA LYS A 30 24.51 1.71 -4.98
C LYS A 30 24.47 2.33 -6.38
N THR A 31 23.59 1.83 -7.24
CA THR A 31 23.60 2.18 -8.67
C THR A 31 22.91 3.50 -8.96
N TYR A 32 21.72 3.72 -8.38
CA TYR A 32 20.90 4.90 -8.63
C TYR A 32 21.20 6.07 -7.69
N ASN A 33 21.47 5.79 -6.41
CA ASN A 33 21.73 6.84 -5.41
C ASN A 33 23.22 7.04 -5.14
N HIS A 34 24.08 6.26 -5.80
CA HIS A 34 25.54 6.33 -5.66
C HIS A 34 26.04 6.20 -4.21
N ILE A 35 25.29 5.49 -3.36
CA ILE A 35 25.69 5.25 -1.97
C ILE A 35 26.82 4.22 -1.96
N PRO A 36 27.97 4.50 -1.33
CA PRO A 36 29.06 3.54 -1.22
C PRO A 36 28.60 2.22 -0.58
N ALA A 37 29.09 1.08 -1.06
CA ALA A 37 28.61 -0.23 -0.60
C ALA A 37 28.75 -0.45 0.91
N ASN A 38 29.79 0.12 1.52
CA ASN A 38 30.06 0.08 2.96
C ASN A 38 29.19 1.05 3.78
N GLU A 39 28.41 1.92 3.13
CA GLU A 39 27.57 2.95 3.74
C GLU A 39 26.08 2.59 3.73
N VAL A 40 25.66 1.68 2.85
CA VAL A 40 24.23 1.37 2.61
C VAL A 40 23.50 0.93 3.87
N GLU A 41 24.08 0.02 4.66
CA GLU A 41 23.42 -0.46 5.88
C GLU A 41 23.26 0.65 6.93
N ARG A 42 24.33 1.43 7.17
CA ARG A 42 24.28 2.57 8.10
C ARG A 42 23.20 3.56 7.68
N HIS A 43 23.20 3.94 6.40
CA HIS A 43 22.23 4.87 5.84
C HIS A 43 20.78 4.41 6.06
N LEU A 44 20.49 3.12 5.86
CA LEU A 44 19.15 2.56 6.04
C LEU A 44 18.71 2.52 7.50
N ARG A 45 19.62 2.18 8.42
CA ARG A 45 19.34 2.23 9.86
C ARG A 45 19.08 3.67 10.32
N ASP A 46 19.86 4.63 9.84
CA ASP A 46 19.69 6.05 10.18
C ASP A 46 18.34 6.61 9.72
N ILE A 47 17.91 6.30 8.49
CA ILE A 47 16.59 6.73 7.97
C ILE A 47 15.47 6.07 8.76
N ARG A 48 15.60 4.78 9.04
CA ARG A 48 14.61 4.03 9.84
C ARG A 48 14.46 4.64 11.23
N GLU A 49 15.56 4.94 11.91
CA GLU A 49 15.55 5.57 13.24
C GLU A 49 14.88 6.95 13.21
N LYS A 50 15.23 7.78 12.22
CA LYS A 50 14.61 9.11 12.04
C LYS A 50 13.10 9.00 11.82
N GLY A 51 12.67 8.09 10.96
CA GLY A 51 11.24 7.86 10.71
C GLY A 51 10.50 7.34 11.92
N TRP A 52 11.11 6.40 12.65
CA TRP A 52 10.55 5.80 13.86
C TRP A 52 10.28 6.85 14.95
N LYS A 53 11.17 7.85 15.09
CA LYS A 53 10.99 8.97 16.02
C LYS A 53 9.84 9.90 15.65
N VAL A 54 9.45 9.96 14.37
CA VAL A 54 8.30 10.74 13.91
C VAL A 54 7.01 9.97 14.18
N PHE A 55 6.93 8.73 13.70
CA PHE A 55 5.78 7.87 13.97
C PHE A 55 6.15 6.38 13.81
N PRO A 56 5.78 5.50 14.76
CA PRO A 56 6.22 4.10 14.77
C PRO A 56 5.38 3.20 13.86
N TYR A 57 5.34 3.47 12.55
CA TYR A 57 4.59 2.62 11.62
C TYR A 57 5.19 1.20 11.52
N GLY A 58 4.34 0.18 11.45
CA GLY A 58 4.78 -1.21 11.26
C GLY A 58 5.59 -1.44 9.97
N CYS A 59 5.44 -0.57 8.96
CA CYS A 59 6.29 -0.64 7.77
C CYS A 59 7.75 -0.26 8.04
N ILE A 60 7.99 0.63 9.02
CA ILE A 60 9.30 1.05 9.51
C ILE A 60 9.85 -0.03 10.46
N SER A 61 9.03 -0.56 11.37
CA SER A 61 9.46 -1.57 12.35
C SER A 61 9.86 -2.90 11.72
N HIS A 62 9.28 -3.28 10.59
CA HIS A 62 9.53 -4.58 9.95
C HIS A 62 10.33 -4.48 8.63
N TRP A 63 10.98 -3.34 8.36
CA TRP A 63 11.72 -3.11 7.10
C TRP A 63 10.90 -3.25 5.82
N ILE A 64 9.56 -3.18 5.90
CA ILE A 64 8.66 -3.37 4.75
C ILE A 64 8.87 -2.28 3.69
N PHE A 65 9.39 -1.11 4.06
CA PHE A 65 9.75 -0.06 3.10
C PHE A 65 10.88 -0.45 2.14
N LEU A 66 11.63 -1.51 2.43
CA LEU A 66 12.62 -2.09 1.52
C LEU A 66 12.02 -3.15 0.59
N ASP A 67 10.76 -3.53 0.79
CA ASP A 67 10.16 -4.66 0.09
C ASP A 67 9.55 -4.24 -1.27
N CYS A 68 10.25 -4.59 -2.36
CA CYS A 68 9.87 -4.29 -3.74
C CYS A 68 8.76 -5.20 -4.30
N VAL A 69 7.65 -5.40 -3.58
CA VAL A 69 6.69 -6.48 -3.90
C VAL A 69 5.92 -6.30 -5.18
N ILE A 70 5.86 -5.09 -5.74
CA ILE A 70 5.29 -4.92 -7.08
C ILE A 70 5.96 -5.85 -8.10
N THR A 71 7.23 -6.18 -7.89
CA THR A 71 8.04 -7.03 -8.77
C THR A 71 7.79 -8.53 -8.59
N SER A 72 7.12 -8.89 -7.50
CA SER A 72 6.73 -10.26 -7.15
C SER A 72 5.21 -10.47 -7.33
N SER A 73 4.51 -9.49 -7.90
CA SER A 73 3.09 -9.61 -8.24
C SER A 73 2.94 -10.39 -9.55
N PRO A 74 1.92 -11.28 -9.66
CA PRO A 74 1.61 -11.96 -10.91
C PRO A 74 1.38 -11.02 -12.09
N GLU A 75 0.96 -9.79 -11.82
CA GLU A 75 0.64 -8.75 -12.79
C GLU A 75 1.87 -7.92 -13.20
N TYR A 76 3.06 -8.21 -12.64
CA TYR A 76 4.27 -7.43 -12.90
C TYR A 76 4.62 -7.32 -14.39
N SER A 77 4.45 -8.38 -15.19
CA SER A 77 4.68 -8.31 -16.64
C SER A 77 3.71 -7.34 -17.33
N ASN A 78 2.43 -7.36 -16.96
CA ASN A 78 1.42 -6.42 -17.48
C ASN A 78 1.71 -4.99 -17.03
N ILE A 79 2.16 -4.81 -15.78
CA ILE A 79 2.62 -3.52 -15.26
C ILE A 79 3.76 -2.98 -16.13
N LEU A 80 4.78 -3.80 -16.43
CA LEU A 80 5.90 -3.39 -17.27
C LEU A 80 5.48 -3.08 -18.72
N GLU A 81 4.48 -3.78 -19.26
CA GLU A 81 3.92 -3.49 -20.58
C GLU A 81 3.16 -2.17 -20.60
N CYS A 82 2.36 -1.87 -19.57
CA CYS A 82 1.67 -0.59 -19.46
C CYS A 82 2.66 0.57 -19.34
N LEU A 83 3.79 0.38 -18.64
CA LEU A 83 4.82 1.41 -18.50
C LEU A 83 5.64 1.64 -19.80
N LYS A 84 5.58 0.72 -20.78
CA LYS A 84 6.25 0.85 -22.09
C LYS A 84 5.20 1.17 -23.15
N PRO A 85 4.94 2.44 -23.53
CA PRO A 85 5.92 3.42 -24.03
C PRO A 85 5.71 4.81 -23.40
N GLY A 86 6.13 4.99 -22.15
CA GLY A 86 5.95 6.25 -21.41
C GLY A 86 4.76 6.25 -20.46
N GLY A 87 4.21 5.07 -20.13
CA GLY A 87 3.20 4.95 -19.08
C GLY A 87 3.77 5.33 -17.71
N VAL A 88 2.89 5.74 -16.81
CA VAL A 88 3.28 6.31 -15.51
C VAL A 88 2.87 5.36 -14.39
N LEU A 89 3.61 5.35 -13.28
CA LEU A 89 3.23 4.65 -12.05
C LEU A 89 3.20 5.64 -10.87
N LEU A 90 2.10 5.64 -10.11
CA LEU A 90 2.00 6.37 -8.85
C LEU A 90 2.12 5.38 -7.68
N ASP A 91 3.07 5.60 -6.78
CA ASP A 91 3.19 4.83 -5.54
C ASP A 91 2.52 5.56 -4.37
N ALA A 92 1.27 5.17 -4.08
CA ALA A 92 0.48 5.71 -2.99
C ALA A 92 0.90 5.07 -1.66
N GLY A 93 1.49 5.88 -0.76
CA GLY A 93 1.98 5.41 0.53
C GLY A 93 3.41 4.85 0.50
N CYS A 94 4.31 5.49 -0.26
CA CYS A 94 5.70 5.05 -0.49
C CYS A 94 6.65 5.03 0.74
N ALA A 95 6.13 5.20 1.97
CA ALA A 95 6.89 5.31 3.22
C ALA A 95 8.01 6.36 3.16
N PHE A 96 9.28 5.94 3.11
CA PHE A 96 10.41 6.87 3.01
C PHE A 96 10.62 7.41 1.59
N GLY A 97 9.97 6.81 0.59
CA GLY A 97 10.18 7.13 -0.82
C GLY A 97 11.61 6.82 -1.26
N TYR A 98 11.78 6.20 -2.42
CA TYR A 98 13.01 6.44 -3.15
C TYR A 98 12.94 7.91 -3.55
N GLN A 99 13.95 8.72 -3.22
CA GLN A 99 14.00 10.19 -3.28
C GLN A 99 13.69 10.85 -4.66
N GLY A 100 13.05 10.15 -5.60
CA GLY A 100 12.56 10.69 -6.88
C GLY A 100 11.04 10.61 -7.11
N PHE A 101 10.23 10.00 -6.21
CA PHE A 101 8.79 9.82 -6.46
C PHE A 101 7.87 10.87 -5.82
N LEU A 102 8.30 11.54 -4.73
CA LEU A 102 7.51 12.61 -4.11
C LEU A 102 7.48 13.88 -4.98
N ASP A 103 8.58 14.19 -5.66
CA ASP A 103 8.63 15.28 -6.64
C ASP A 103 7.74 14.97 -7.85
N LEU A 104 7.68 13.70 -8.28
CA LEU A 104 6.77 13.26 -9.33
C LEU A 104 5.30 13.40 -8.91
N GLY A 105 4.96 13.03 -7.68
CA GLY A 105 3.61 13.24 -7.14
C GLY A 105 3.22 14.72 -7.11
N TYR A 106 4.11 15.59 -6.64
CA TYR A 106 3.89 17.04 -6.57
C TYR A 106 3.80 17.71 -7.95
N ASP A 107 4.62 17.28 -8.92
CA ASP A 107 4.56 17.77 -10.30
C ASP A 107 3.38 17.18 -11.08
N LEU A 108 2.94 15.93 -10.80
CA LEU A 108 1.67 15.35 -11.27
C LEU A 108 0.44 16.11 -10.74
N PHE A 109 0.54 16.79 -9.58
CA PHE A 109 -0.53 17.68 -9.11
C PHE A 109 -0.57 19.02 -9.86
N LYS A 110 0.53 19.42 -10.53
CA LYS A 110 0.62 20.64 -11.34
C LYS A 110 0.32 20.40 -12.81
N ASP A 111 0.66 19.23 -13.34
CA ASP A 111 0.19 18.77 -14.65
C ASP A 111 -1.26 18.29 -14.51
N HIS A 112 -2.19 19.15 -14.92
CA HIS A 112 -3.63 18.93 -14.79
C HIS A 112 -4.22 17.87 -15.73
N ASP A 113 -3.39 17.12 -16.46
CA ASP A 113 -3.81 16.02 -17.32
C ASP A 113 -3.64 14.70 -16.56
N THR A 114 -4.74 14.26 -15.95
CA THR A 114 -4.92 13.01 -15.20
C THR A 114 -4.11 11.81 -15.74
N PHE A 115 -3.63 11.00 -14.81
CA PHE A 115 -2.86 9.76 -14.96
C PHE A 115 -3.66 8.65 -15.68
N GLU A 116 -2.99 7.73 -16.39
CA GLU A 116 -3.70 6.71 -17.20
C GLU A 116 -3.59 5.28 -16.67
N ASP A 117 -2.49 4.91 -16.03
CA ASP A 117 -2.08 3.51 -16.01
C ASP A 117 -2.22 2.82 -14.65
N ILE A 118 -1.27 3.00 -13.74
CA ILE A 118 -1.11 2.14 -12.55
C ILE A 118 -0.89 2.91 -11.23
N ILE A 119 -1.81 2.76 -10.28
CA ILE A 119 -1.56 3.16 -8.89
C ILE A 119 -1.09 1.93 -8.11
N HIS A 120 0.13 1.96 -7.59
CA HIS A 120 0.58 1.01 -6.59
C HIS A 120 0.17 1.50 -5.20
N ALA A 121 -0.50 0.66 -4.41
CA ALA A 121 -0.97 0.98 -3.07
C ALA A 121 -0.69 -0.18 -2.11
N ALA A 122 0.57 -0.34 -1.72
CA ALA A 122 0.97 -1.37 -0.76
C ALA A 122 0.94 -0.86 0.68
N ALA A 123 0.45 -1.69 1.60
CA ALA A 123 0.40 -1.42 3.03
C ALA A 123 -0.30 -0.09 3.40
N LEU A 124 -1.30 0.33 2.60
CA LEU A 124 -1.94 1.64 2.73
C LEU A 124 -3.34 1.57 3.35
N PHE A 125 -4.31 0.93 2.68
CA PHE A 125 -5.73 1.06 3.08
C PHE A 125 -6.02 0.47 4.46
N HIS A 126 -5.31 -0.59 4.87
CA HIS A 126 -5.47 -1.21 6.18
C HIS A 126 -5.04 -0.34 7.38
N LEU A 127 -4.62 0.90 7.15
CA LEU A 127 -4.32 1.92 8.17
C LEU A 127 -5.53 2.82 8.49
N PHE A 128 -6.66 2.60 7.83
CA PHE A 128 -7.83 3.46 7.88
C PHE A 128 -9.09 2.65 8.23
N ASP A 129 -10.10 3.31 8.77
CA ASP A 129 -11.45 2.76 8.86
C ASP A 129 -12.10 2.68 7.47
N TRP A 130 -13.31 2.13 7.38
CA TRP A 130 -13.98 1.96 6.10
C TRP A 130 -14.22 3.29 5.38
N GLU A 131 -14.75 4.28 6.09
CA GLU A 131 -15.14 5.59 5.57
C GLU A 131 -13.94 6.32 4.95
N ASP A 132 -12.80 6.32 5.65
CA ASP A 132 -11.56 6.89 5.14
C ASP A 132 -10.96 6.09 3.99
N GLN A 133 -11.11 4.76 4.00
CA GLN A 133 -10.73 3.94 2.85
C GLN A 133 -11.54 4.29 1.60
N VAL A 134 -12.84 4.55 1.75
CA VAL A 134 -13.69 5.02 0.64
C VAL A 134 -13.26 6.41 0.17
N ILE A 135 -12.93 7.34 1.09
CA ILE A 135 -12.43 8.68 0.74
C ILE A 135 -11.10 8.58 -0.01
N LEU A 136 -10.18 7.76 0.49
CA LEU A 136 -8.88 7.50 -0.13
C LEU A 136 -9.06 6.92 -1.53
N GLY A 137 -9.84 5.84 -1.67
CA GLY A 137 -10.11 5.21 -2.96
C GLY A 137 -10.77 6.16 -3.95
N THR A 138 -11.74 6.96 -3.50
CA THR A 138 -12.39 8.01 -4.31
C THR A 138 -11.38 9.05 -4.81
N ARG A 139 -10.40 9.43 -3.98
CA ARG A 139 -9.32 10.35 -4.39
C ARG A 139 -8.36 9.68 -5.37
N LEU A 140 -7.98 8.42 -5.14
CA LEU A 140 -7.12 7.66 -6.05
C LEU A 140 -7.76 7.51 -7.44
N VAL A 141 -9.07 7.24 -7.51
CA VAL A 141 -9.80 7.15 -8.77
C VAL A 141 -9.74 8.44 -9.59
N LYS A 142 -9.71 9.60 -8.93
CA LYS A 142 -9.63 10.90 -9.61
C LYS A 142 -8.28 11.18 -10.28
N PHE A 143 -7.24 10.43 -9.93
CA PHE A 143 -6.00 10.52 -10.70
C PHE A 143 -6.18 9.92 -12.09
N PHE A 144 -7.05 8.92 -12.28
CA PHE A 144 -7.21 8.30 -13.58
C PHE A 144 -7.99 9.17 -14.58
N LYS A 145 -7.63 9.12 -15.87
CA LYS A 145 -8.50 9.60 -16.95
C LYS A 145 -9.85 8.89 -16.93
N LYS A 146 -10.91 9.62 -17.28
CA LYS A 146 -12.28 9.08 -17.30
C LYS A 146 -12.43 7.90 -18.26
N ASP A 147 -11.68 7.86 -19.34
CA ASP A 147 -11.67 6.83 -20.38
C ASP A 147 -10.47 5.87 -20.28
N ALA A 148 -9.65 5.96 -19.22
CA ALA A 148 -8.51 5.06 -19.00
C ALA A 148 -8.98 3.59 -18.85
N SER A 149 -8.93 2.83 -19.94
CA SER A 149 -9.38 1.44 -20.00
C SER A 149 -8.38 0.45 -19.41
N LYS A 150 -7.14 0.89 -19.17
CA LYS A 150 -6.06 0.12 -18.54
C LYS A 150 -5.82 0.49 -17.09
N ALA A 151 -6.61 1.41 -16.54
CA ALA A 151 -6.46 1.87 -15.18
C ALA A 151 -6.54 0.71 -14.19
N MET A 152 -5.50 0.58 -13.37
CA MET A 152 -5.44 -0.44 -12.33
C MET A 152 -4.85 0.09 -11.03
N VAL A 153 -5.38 -0.43 -9.91
CA VAL A 153 -4.78 -0.25 -8.59
C VAL A 153 -4.25 -1.59 -8.11
N VAL A 154 -2.96 -1.66 -7.79
CA VAL A 154 -2.27 -2.91 -7.45
C VAL A 154 -1.59 -2.80 -6.10
N GLY A 155 -1.59 -3.86 -5.31
CA GLY A 155 -0.94 -3.80 -4.01
C GLY A 155 -1.07 -5.05 -3.15
N ARG A 156 -0.55 -4.94 -1.93
CA ARG A 156 -0.76 -5.92 -0.87
C ARG A 156 -0.95 -5.22 0.45
N GLN A 157 -1.69 -5.81 1.37
CA GLN A 157 -1.84 -5.29 2.71
C GLN A 157 -2.19 -6.39 3.71
N ILE A 158 -2.24 -6.01 5.00
CA ILE A 158 -2.81 -6.87 6.02
C ILE A 158 -4.33 -6.93 5.79
N GLY A 159 -4.83 -8.13 5.55
CA GLY A 159 -6.24 -8.48 5.50
C GLY A 159 -6.66 -9.35 6.68
N THR A 160 -7.85 -9.91 6.57
CA THR A 160 -8.43 -10.84 7.55
C THR A 160 -9.23 -11.91 6.82
N LEU A 161 -9.23 -13.13 7.35
CA LEU A 161 -10.13 -14.20 6.90
C LEU A 161 -11.57 -13.94 7.34
N TYR A 162 -11.75 -13.15 8.40
CA TYR A 162 -13.03 -12.92 9.07
C TYR A 162 -13.25 -11.40 9.21
N PRO A 163 -13.72 -10.71 8.17
CA PRO A 163 -14.00 -9.28 8.24
C PRO A 163 -15.20 -9.01 9.16
N ARG A 164 -15.21 -7.85 9.82
CA ARG A 164 -16.30 -7.46 10.71
C ARG A 164 -17.56 -7.16 9.91
N ASN A 165 -18.73 -7.48 10.47
CA ASN A 165 -19.99 -7.09 9.85
C ASN A 165 -20.10 -5.56 9.80
N ARG A 166 -20.34 -5.01 8.61
CA ARG A 166 -20.36 -3.56 8.36
C ARG A 166 -21.50 -2.84 9.08
N ALA A 167 -22.67 -3.47 9.23
CA ALA A 167 -23.82 -2.89 9.93
C ALA A 167 -23.57 -2.78 11.44
N ILE A 168 -22.76 -3.69 11.99
CA ILE A 168 -22.36 -3.67 13.41
C ILE A 168 -21.21 -2.68 13.60
N TYR A 169 -20.23 -2.68 12.70
CA TYR A 169 -19.06 -1.79 12.75
C TYR A 169 -19.43 -0.29 12.77
N LYS A 170 -20.51 0.12 12.08
CA LYS A 170 -20.99 1.51 12.12
C LYS A 170 -21.64 1.93 13.45
N ASN A 171 -22.12 0.98 14.23
CA ASN A 171 -22.93 1.23 15.43
C ASN A 171 -22.11 1.10 16.73
N GLU A 172 -20.89 0.61 16.64
CA GLU A 172 -19.97 0.54 17.76
C GLU A 172 -18.87 1.60 17.52
N ASP A 173 -18.65 2.51 18.47
CA ASP A 173 -17.44 3.35 18.53
C ASP A 173 -16.24 2.43 18.78
N VAL A 174 -15.87 1.63 17.78
CA VAL A 174 -14.70 0.75 17.84
C VAL A 174 -13.58 1.46 17.12
N PRO A 175 -12.64 2.09 17.85
CA PRO A 175 -11.45 2.64 17.24
C PRO A 175 -10.71 1.49 16.56
N GLY A 176 -10.38 1.64 15.28
CA GLY A 176 -9.49 0.67 14.64
C GLY A 176 -9.73 0.49 13.16
N TRP A 177 -8.67 0.11 12.48
CA TRP A 177 -8.63 -0.05 11.05
C TRP A 177 -9.51 -1.20 10.55
N TYR A 178 -10.20 -0.99 9.44
CA TYR A 178 -10.99 -2.03 8.81
C TYR A 178 -10.09 -2.90 7.92
N ARG A 179 -10.07 -4.21 8.17
CA ARG A 179 -9.32 -5.19 7.38
C ARG A 179 -10.27 -6.01 6.54
N HIS A 180 -9.84 -6.31 5.32
CA HIS A 180 -10.68 -6.97 4.33
C HIS A 180 -10.24 -8.40 4.04
N ASN A 181 -11.22 -9.23 3.69
CA ASN A 181 -11.03 -10.36 2.77
C ASN A 181 -11.27 -9.89 1.32
N LEU A 182 -11.25 -10.78 0.32
CA LEU A 182 -11.50 -10.37 -1.07
C LEU A 182 -12.94 -9.87 -1.31
N GLU A 183 -13.92 -10.42 -0.61
CA GLU A 183 -15.34 -10.05 -0.74
C GLU A 183 -15.59 -8.63 -0.24
N THR A 184 -15.26 -8.35 1.02
CA THR A 184 -15.40 -7.00 1.59
C THR A 184 -14.47 -5.99 0.92
N TRP A 185 -13.41 -6.44 0.25
CA TRP A 185 -12.58 -5.56 -0.60
C TRP A 185 -13.32 -5.18 -1.88
N GLN A 186 -14.04 -6.11 -2.52
CA GLN A 186 -14.94 -5.79 -3.63
C GLN A 186 -16.05 -4.83 -3.17
N ASP A 187 -16.68 -5.07 -2.02
CA ASP A 187 -17.74 -4.20 -1.48
C ASP A 187 -17.27 -2.74 -1.28
N LEU A 188 -16.04 -2.55 -0.79
CA LEU A 188 -15.45 -1.22 -0.66
C LEU A 188 -15.32 -0.54 -2.03
N TRP A 189 -14.84 -1.28 -3.03
CA TRP A 189 -14.66 -0.78 -4.38
C TRP A 189 -15.97 -0.53 -5.12
N ASP A 190 -17.02 -1.29 -4.82
CA ASP A 190 -18.37 -1.04 -5.32
C ASP A 190 -18.95 0.26 -4.74
N GLU A 191 -18.69 0.58 -3.47
CA GLU A 191 -19.06 1.90 -2.94
C GLU A 191 -18.25 3.05 -3.57
N ILE A 192 -16.98 2.80 -3.89
CA ILE A 192 -16.17 3.75 -4.64
C ILE A 192 -16.75 3.94 -6.06
N HIS A 193 -17.32 2.89 -6.70
CA HIS A 193 -18.06 3.03 -7.98
C HIS A 193 -19.17 4.04 -7.87
N ASP A 194 -20.05 3.84 -6.91
CA ASP A 194 -21.24 4.67 -6.74
C ASP A 194 -20.86 6.15 -6.54
N LYS A 195 -19.78 6.41 -5.78
CA LYS A 195 -19.30 7.77 -5.51
C LYS A 195 -18.58 8.42 -6.69
N THR A 196 -18.02 7.65 -7.60
CA THR A 196 -17.17 8.15 -8.69
C THR A 196 -17.83 8.05 -10.07
N GLY A 197 -18.92 7.29 -10.21
CA GLY A 197 -19.51 6.95 -11.49
C GLY A 197 -18.58 6.10 -12.37
N THR A 198 -17.68 5.34 -11.75
CA THR A 198 -16.76 4.41 -12.44
C THR A 198 -17.07 2.96 -12.05
N LYS A 199 -16.46 1.98 -12.70
CA LYS A 199 -16.61 0.56 -12.34
C LYS A 199 -15.25 -0.12 -12.28
N TRP A 200 -15.07 -0.98 -11.29
CA TRP A 200 -13.80 -1.64 -10.93
C TRP A 200 -14.04 -3.07 -10.45
N LYS A 201 -13.18 -3.98 -10.86
CA LYS A 201 -13.23 -5.38 -10.47
C LYS A 201 -12.02 -5.73 -9.61
N VAL A 202 -12.29 -6.24 -8.41
CA VAL A 202 -11.26 -6.78 -7.53
C VAL A 202 -10.93 -8.21 -7.94
N ASN A 203 -9.62 -8.47 -8.07
CA ASN A 203 -9.02 -9.79 -8.17
C ASN A 203 -7.87 -9.89 -7.17
N GLY A 204 -7.47 -11.11 -6.79
CA GLY A 204 -6.33 -11.27 -5.89
C GLY A 204 -6.32 -12.59 -5.15
N THR A 205 -5.52 -12.64 -4.09
CA THR A 205 -5.39 -13.80 -3.21
C THR A 205 -5.36 -13.37 -1.76
N ILE A 206 -5.98 -14.16 -0.90
CA ILE A 206 -5.84 -14.04 0.55
C ILE A 206 -5.13 -15.29 1.09
N ARG A 207 -4.13 -15.09 1.96
CA ARG A 207 -3.39 -16.20 2.59
C ARG A 207 -3.22 -15.92 4.06
N GLU A 208 -3.58 -16.90 4.89
CA GLU A 208 -3.36 -16.82 6.33
C GLU A 208 -1.88 -16.61 6.65
N MET A 209 -1.60 -15.68 7.56
CA MET A 209 -0.24 -15.50 8.08
C MET A 209 -0.01 -16.52 9.18
N GLN A 210 0.99 -17.40 9.01
CA GLN A 210 1.33 -18.39 10.04
C GLN A 210 1.74 -17.67 11.33
N GLN A 211 1.08 -18.01 12.45
CA GLN A 211 1.55 -17.64 13.78
C GLN A 211 2.55 -18.66 14.29
N SER A 212 3.58 -18.20 14.99
CA SER A 212 4.65 -19.07 15.47
C SER A 212 4.24 -20.00 16.61
N THR A 213 3.10 -19.83 17.30
CA THR A 213 2.82 -20.69 18.48
C THR A 213 1.40 -20.73 19.05
N GLN A 214 0.40 -20.00 18.53
CA GLN A 214 -1.00 -20.06 19.02
C GLN A 214 -1.97 -20.02 17.83
N GLY A 215 -3.21 -20.50 18.03
CA GLY A 215 -4.20 -20.76 16.98
C GLY A 215 -4.48 -19.58 16.02
N SER A 216 -5.27 -19.83 14.97
CA SER A 216 -5.55 -18.84 13.92
C SER A 216 -6.03 -17.50 14.49
N SER A 217 -5.26 -16.44 14.25
CA SER A 217 -5.69 -15.06 14.54
C SER A 217 -6.63 -14.49 13.49
N GLY A 218 -6.93 -15.23 12.42
CA GLY A 218 -7.61 -14.73 11.24
C GLY A 218 -6.82 -13.69 10.44
N ARG A 219 -5.63 -13.26 10.89
CA ARG A 219 -4.79 -12.29 10.18
C ARG A 219 -4.25 -12.92 8.89
N ALA A 220 -4.38 -12.20 7.79
CA ALA A 220 -4.01 -12.70 6.47
C ALA A 220 -3.22 -11.66 5.68
N GLY A 221 -2.40 -12.11 4.74
CA GLY A 221 -1.90 -11.29 3.66
C GLY A 221 -2.92 -11.23 2.54
N LEU A 222 -3.37 -10.03 2.18
CA LEU A 222 -4.22 -9.77 1.03
C LEU A 222 -3.35 -9.18 -0.08
N LYS A 223 -3.28 -9.86 -1.22
CA LYS A 223 -2.72 -9.31 -2.47
C LYS A 223 -3.89 -9.01 -3.40
N PHE A 224 -3.88 -7.86 -4.05
CA PHE A 224 -5.01 -7.42 -4.86
C PHE A 224 -4.57 -6.70 -6.13
N VAL A 225 -5.41 -6.81 -7.15
CA VAL A 225 -5.44 -5.99 -8.35
C VAL A 225 -6.88 -5.58 -8.62
N ILE A 226 -7.10 -4.28 -8.74
CA ILE A 226 -8.38 -3.66 -9.00
C ILE A 226 -8.32 -3.05 -10.40
N ASN A 227 -9.00 -3.65 -11.36
CA ASN A 227 -9.02 -3.16 -12.74
C ASN A 227 -10.30 -2.39 -13.01
N LYS A 228 -10.21 -1.30 -13.77
CA LYS A 228 -11.42 -0.63 -14.27
C LYS A 228 -12.16 -1.54 -15.27
N VAL A 229 -13.49 -1.55 -15.23
CA VAL A 229 -14.36 -2.37 -16.11
C VAL A 229 -15.55 -1.60 -16.66
#